data_AF-I2MSY5-F1
#
_entry.id   AF-I2MSY5-F1
#
_cell.length_a   1.000
_cell.length_b   1.000
_cell.length_c   1.000
_cell.angle_alpha   90.00
_cell.angle_beta   90.00
_cell.angle_gamma   90.00
#
_symmetry.space_group_name_H-M   'P 1'
#
loop_
_entity.id
_entity.type
_entity.pdbx_description
1 polymer ?
#
loop_
_entity_poly.entity_id
_entity_poly.type
_entity_poly.pdbx_seq_one_letter_code
_entity_poly.pdbx_strand_id
1 'polypeptide(L)'
;MSSLRIMDSDPGKAQRTADAVQRALEASPEVVLGNVSVVPNRRDGGARVFMEVLLLEAPAAPGDDDQEVTVERADRPRPRTSRRSLPRGGRGEVGA
;
A
#
# COMPACT_ATOMS: atom_id res chain seq x y z
N MET A 1 0.05 -14.87 -11.42
CA MET A 1 -1.36 -14.67 -11.03
C MET A 1 -1.40 -14.43 -9.54
N SER A 2 -2.06 -13.35 -9.12
CA SER A 2 -2.24 -13.05 -7.70
C SER A 2 -3.41 -13.88 -7.16
N SER A 3 -3.43 -14.14 -5.85
CA SER A 3 -4.54 -14.85 -5.22
C SER A 3 -5.00 -14.12 -3.97
N LEU A 4 -6.32 -14.05 -3.80
CA LEU A 4 -6.96 -13.54 -2.61
C LEU A 4 -7.55 -14.72 -1.83
N ARG A 5 -7.32 -14.75 -0.52
CA ARG A 5 -7.84 -15.78 0.37
C ARG A 5 -8.71 -15.17 1.46
N ILE A 6 -9.96 -15.60 1.51
CA ILE A 6 -10.92 -15.25 2.55
C ILE A 6 -11.04 -16.44 3.49
N MET A 7 -11.00 -16.18 4.79
CA MET A 7 -11.13 -17.22 5.80
C MET A 7 -12.06 -16.75 6.89
N ASP A 8 -12.98 -17.60 7.30
CA ASP A 8 -13.81 -17.36 8.47
C ASP A 8 -14.16 -18.69 9.15
N SER A 9 -14.33 -18.65 10.47
CA SER A 9 -14.82 -19.79 11.26
C SER A 9 -16.29 -20.08 10.98
N ASP A 10 -17.06 -19.08 10.53
CA ASP A 10 -18.40 -19.27 9.99
C ASP A 10 -18.32 -19.43 8.46
N PRO A 11 -18.64 -20.62 7.90
CA PRO A 11 -18.59 -20.85 6.47
C PRO A 11 -19.58 -19.98 5.68
N GLY A 12 -20.74 -19.64 6.28
CA GLY A 12 -21.71 -18.75 5.66
C GLY A 12 -21.20 -17.31 5.59
N LYS A 13 -20.47 -16.86 6.60
CA LYS A 13 -19.83 -15.53 6.60
C LYS A 13 -18.67 -15.47 5.60
N ALA A 14 -17.84 -16.52 5.53
CA ALA A 14 -16.80 -16.63 4.52
C ALA A 14 -17.39 -16.50 3.10
N GLN A 15 -18.48 -17.23 2.81
CA GLN A 15 -19.13 -17.18 1.50
C GLN A 15 -19.69 -15.79 1.19
N ARG A 16 -20.48 -15.19 2.10
CA ARG A 16 -21.05 -13.85 1.86
C ARG A 16 -19.97 -12.78 1.65
N THR A 17 -18.84 -12.90 2.35
CA THR A 17 -17.70 -12.00 2.18
C THR A 17 -17.06 -12.20 0.81
N ALA A 18 -16.88 -13.46 0.39
CA ALA A 18 -16.37 -13.77 -0.95
C ALA A 18 -17.29 -13.26 -2.05
N ASP A 19 -18.60 -13.42 -1.93
CA ASP A 19 -19.57 -12.89 -2.90
C ASP A 19 -19.49 -11.36 -3.00
N ALA A 20 -19.31 -10.67 -1.86
CA ALA A 20 -19.15 -9.21 -1.84
C ALA A 20 -17.83 -8.77 -2.49
N VAL A 21 -16.73 -9.46 -2.21
CA VAL A 21 -15.43 -9.19 -2.83
C VAL A 21 -15.47 -9.46 -4.33
N GLN A 22 -16.07 -10.59 -4.75
CA GLN A 22 -16.25 -10.93 -6.16
C GLN A 22 -16.98 -9.81 -6.91
N ARG A 23 -18.12 -9.35 -6.40
CA ARG A 23 -18.89 -8.26 -7.02
C ARG A 23 -18.08 -6.96 -7.13
N ALA A 24 -17.28 -6.65 -6.10
CA ALA A 24 -16.43 -5.46 -6.12
C ALA A 24 -15.30 -5.57 -7.16
N LEU A 25 -14.69 -6.75 -7.30
CA LEU A 25 -13.63 -7.00 -8.29
C LEU A 25 -14.18 -7.03 -9.73
N GLU A 26 -15.34 -7.66 -9.95
CA GLU A 26 -16.02 -7.69 -11.25
C GLU A 26 -16.49 -6.30 -11.72
N ALA A 27 -16.72 -5.37 -10.79
CA ALA A 27 -17.02 -3.98 -11.11
C ALA A 27 -15.78 -3.17 -11.56
N SER A 28 -14.56 -3.69 -11.36
CA SER A 28 -13.32 -3.02 -11.76
C SER A 28 -12.89 -3.45 -13.17
N PRO A 29 -12.70 -2.51 -14.12
CA PRO A 29 -12.24 -2.85 -15.46
C PRO A 29 -10.77 -3.31 -15.52
N GLU A 30 -9.99 -3.03 -14.47
CA GLU A 30 -8.56 -3.36 -14.37
C GLU A 30 -8.32 -4.75 -13.78
N VAL A 31 -9.38 -5.46 -13.38
CA VAL A 31 -9.28 -6.73 -12.67
C VAL A 31 -10.00 -7.81 -13.45
N VAL A 32 -9.31 -8.92 -13.69
CA VAL A 32 -9.92 -10.16 -14.18
C VAL A 32 -9.93 -11.17 -13.05
N LEU A 33 -11.13 -11.65 -12.71
CA LEU A 33 -11.31 -12.73 -11.76
C LEU A 33 -11.14 -14.08 -12.48
N GLY A 34 -10.29 -14.92 -11.93
CA GLY A 34 -10.05 -16.29 -12.38
C GLY A 34 -10.89 -17.30 -11.60
N ASN A 35 -10.30 -18.46 -11.30
CA ASN A 35 -10.99 -19.51 -10.56
C ASN A 35 -11.35 -19.06 -9.12
N VAL A 36 -12.55 -19.42 -8.68
CA VAL A 36 -13.01 -19.25 -7.30
C VAL A 36 -13.34 -20.61 -6.73
N SER A 37 -12.70 -20.97 -5.61
CA SER A 37 -12.91 -22.27 -4.95
C SER A 37 -13.15 -22.11 -3.46
N VAL A 38 -14.08 -22.91 -2.94
CA VAL A 38 -14.44 -22.93 -1.52
C VAL A 38 -13.94 -24.24 -0.93
N VAL A 39 -13.12 -24.15 0.11
CA VAL A 39 -12.54 -25.28 0.82
C VAL A 39 -13.03 -25.27 2.26
N PRO A 40 -13.89 -26.23 2.67
CA PRO A 40 -14.33 -26.34 4.05
C PRO A 40 -13.16 -26.74 4.96
N ASN A 41 -13.08 -26.15 6.14
CA ASN A 41 -12.08 -26.46 7.14
C ASN A 41 -12.61 -27.52 8.12
N ARG A 42 -12.05 -28.72 8.05
CA ARG A 42 -12.51 -29.87 8.85
C ARG A 42 -12.27 -29.72 10.35
N ARG A 43 -11.36 -28.83 10.77
CA ARG A 43 -10.96 -28.70 12.17
C ARG A 43 -11.91 -27.84 12.99
N ASP A 44 -12.40 -26.75 12.41
CA ASP A 44 -13.15 -25.71 13.12
C ASP A 44 -14.54 -25.45 12.51
N GLY A 45 -14.91 -26.17 11.45
CA GLY A 45 -16.19 -26.00 10.75
C GLY A 45 -16.26 -24.75 9.87
N GLY A 46 -15.17 -23.99 9.76
CA GLY A 46 -15.09 -22.79 8.93
C GLY A 46 -14.89 -23.08 7.45
N ALA A 47 -14.61 -22.04 6.68
CA ALA A 47 -14.31 -22.15 5.26
C ALA A 47 -13.17 -21.23 4.83
N ARG A 48 -12.49 -21.64 3.76
CA ARG A 48 -11.48 -20.87 3.06
C ARG A 48 -11.93 -20.70 1.62
N VAL A 49 -12.08 -19.46 1.18
CA VAL A 49 -12.37 -19.16 -0.23
C VAL A 49 -11.10 -18.65 -0.87
N PHE A 50 -10.70 -19.29 -1.98
CA PHE A 50 -9.57 -18.91 -2.80
C PHE A 50 -10.09 -18.29 -4.08
N MET A 51 -9.55 -17.13 -4.44
CA MET A 51 -9.92 -16.39 -5.64
C MET A 51 -8.65 -16.05 -6.39
N GLU A 52 -8.55 -16.50 -7.63
CA GLU A 52 -7.47 -16.07 -8.52
C GLU A 52 -7.81 -14.70 -9.09
N VAL A 53 -6.84 -13.81 -9.09
CA VAL A 53 -7.01 -12.43 -9.54
C VAL A 53 -5.84 -12.05 -10.44
N LEU A 54 -6.17 -11.50 -11.60
CA LEU A 54 -5.21 -10.92 -12.53
C LEU A 54 -5.48 -9.42 -12.60
N LEU A 55 -4.45 -8.62 -12.32
CA LEU A 55 -4.46 -7.18 -12.59
C LEU A 55 -4.05 -7.01 -14.04
N LEU A 56 -4.89 -6.34 -14.83
CA LEU A 56 -4.53 -5.87 -16.15
C LEU A 56 -3.63 -4.64 -15.95
N GLU A 57 -2.47 -4.61 -16.62
CA GLU A 57 -1.69 -3.39 -16.67
C GLU A 57 -2.56 -2.30 -17.30
N ALA A 58 -2.70 -1.16 -16.62
CA ALA A 58 -3.29 0.01 -17.24
C ALA A 58 -2.47 0.31 -18.52
N PRO A 59 -3.10 0.63 -19.67
CA PRO A 59 -2.35 1.18 -20.77
C PRO A 59 -1.60 2.39 -20.23
N ALA A 60 -0.27 2.36 -20.28
CA ALA A 60 0.57 3.46 -19.83
C ALA A 60 -0.04 4.74 -20.41
N ALA A 61 -0.50 5.63 -19.54
CA ALA A 61 -0.98 6.92 -19.98
C ALA A 61 0.17 7.55 -20.79
N PRO A 62 -0.05 8.01 -22.02
CA PRO A 62 1.01 8.65 -22.78
C PRO A 62 1.36 9.96 -22.07
N GLY A 63 2.45 9.96 -21.29
CA GLY A 63 2.90 11.12 -20.55
C GLY A 63 3.63 10.88 -19.23
N ASP A 64 3.93 9.63 -18.84
CA ASP A 64 4.74 9.34 -17.64
C ASP A 64 6.24 9.51 -17.90
N ASP A 65 6.63 10.66 -18.47
CA ASP A 65 7.99 11.18 -18.38
C ASP A 65 8.03 12.11 -17.15
N ASP A 66 8.70 11.65 -16.10
CA ASP A 66 9.35 12.45 -15.04
C ASP A 66 8.67 13.76 -14.61
N GLN A 67 7.43 13.70 -14.10
CA GLN A 67 6.91 14.83 -13.33
C GLN A 67 7.47 14.81 -11.90
N GLU A 68 8.65 15.40 -11.75
CA GLU A 68 9.20 15.80 -10.45
C GLU A 68 8.33 16.92 -9.85
N VAL A 69 7.29 16.53 -9.08
CA VAL A 69 6.40 17.47 -8.39
C VAL A 69 7.09 18.01 -7.14
N THR A 70 7.72 19.17 -7.26
CA THR A 70 8.25 19.91 -6.10
C THR A 70 7.14 20.75 -5.48
N VAL A 71 6.67 20.38 -4.29
CA VAL A 71 5.67 21.17 -3.55
C VAL A 71 6.40 22.22 -2.70
N GLU A 72 6.40 23.48 -3.12
CA GLU A 72 6.88 24.57 -2.27
C GLU A 72 5.85 24.85 -1.16
N ARG A 73 6.20 24.46 0.07
CA ARG A 73 5.41 24.75 1.27
C ARG A 73 5.49 26.25 1.58
N ALA A 74 4.36 26.95 1.52
CA ALA A 74 4.26 28.40 1.76
C ALA A 74 4.44 28.85 3.23
N ASP A 75 5.08 28.04 4.09
CA ASP A 75 5.48 28.48 5.42
C ASP A 75 6.87 29.11 5.35
N ARG A 76 6.89 30.40 4.99
CA ARG A 76 8.06 31.28 5.15
C ARG A 76 8.42 31.39 6.64
N PRO A 77 9.60 30.94 7.09
CA PRO A 77 10.22 31.55 8.25
C PRO A 77 10.90 32.83 7.76
N ARG A 78 10.48 33.99 8.28
CA ARG A 78 11.18 35.27 8.07
C ARG A 78 12.69 35.09 8.29
N PRO A 79 13.56 35.52 7.36
CA PRO A 79 15.00 35.50 7.60
C PRO A 79 15.34 36.57 8.64
N ARG A 80 15.58 36.14 9.88
CA ARG A 80 16.25 37.00 10.86
C ARG A 80 17.70 37.14 10.45
N THR A 81 18.02 38.29 9.88
CA THR A 81 19.38 38.80 9.83
C THR A 81 19.96 38.81 11.24
N SER A 82 20.99 38.02 11.49
CA SER A 82 22.11 38.45 12.32
C SER A 82 23.34 37.62 12.02
N ARG A 83 24.31 38.30 11.39
CA ARG A 83 25.68 37.85 11.16
C ARG A 83 26.36 37.61 12.50
N ARG A 84 27.16 36.55 12.65
CA ARG A 84 28.61 36.67 12.95
C ARG A 84 29.27 35.29 12.89
N SER A 85 30.36 35.24 12.14
CA SER A 85 31.20 34.11 11.82
C SER A 85 32.41 33.97 12.77
N LEU A 86 32.95 32.73 12.80
CA LEU A 86 34.31 32.27 13.16
C LEU A 86 34.64 31.98 14.65
N PRO A 87 35.64 31.11 14.97
CA PRO A 87 36.28 30.05 14.19
C PRO A 87 36.40 28.68 14.91
N ARG A 88 36.74 27.64 14.14
CA ARG A 88 37.36 26.38 14.61
C ARG A 88 38.71 26.70 15.28
N GLY A 89 38.87 26.32 16.54
CA GLY A 89 40.14 26.31 17.26
C GLY A 89 40.21 25.06 18.12
N GLY A 90 41.23 24.23 17.88
CA GLY A 90 41.50 23.03 18.67
C GLY A 90 42.46 23.26 19.83
N ARG A 91 42.66 22.17 20.59
CA ARG A 91 43.81 21.83 21.47
C ARG A 91 43.75 22.30 22.95
N GLY A 92 44.02 21.35 23.85
CA GLY A 92 44.27 21.54 25.30
C GLY A 92 43.34 20.66 26.17
N GLU A 93 43.64 19.40 26.49
CA GLU A 93 44.56 18.89 27.54
C GLU A 93 44.08 19.12 29.01
N VAL A 94 44.09 18.00 29.77
CA VAL A 94 44.24 17.77 31.24
C VAL A 94 43.25 18.24 32.32
N GLY A 95 42.91 17.26 33.19
CA GLY A 95 42.73 17.40 34.65
C GLY A 95 41.28 17.59 35.10
N ALA A 96 40.70 16.84 36.04
CA ALA A 96 41.21 15.88 37.02
C ALA A 96 40.08 14.90 37.40
#